data_AF-A0A7R9N6E5-F1
#
_entry.id   AF-A0A7R9N6E5-F1
#
_cell.length_a   1.000
_cell.length_b   1.000
_cell.length_c   1.000
_cell.angle_alpha   90.00
_cell.angle_beta   90.00
_cell.angle_gamma   90.00
#
_symmetry.space_group_name_H-M   'P 1'
#
loop_
_entity.id
_entity.type
_entity.pdbx_description
1 polymer ?
#
loop_
_entity_poly.entity_id
_entity_poly.type
_entity_poly.pdbx_seq_one_letter_code
_entity_poly.pdbx_strand_id
1 'polypeptide(L)'
;MARSVSSQPSIAGAIIESKEGRIFLTLEDGSKAWYEVVIYGGREPTGIDALWWAEEVERLGSGEIMLTSMDRDGTCDGFDLPITRAISETVKIPVIASGGAGTIEHIYDAFQRGRADAALAASIFHFKVYTVGEVKRYLHERGVPVRLL
;
A
#
# COMPACT_ATOMS: atom_id res chain seq x y z
N MET A 1 -5.43 -6.03 6.67
CA MET A 1 -5.64 -5.76 5.23
C MET A 1 -6.56 -4.56 5.12
N ALA A 2 -6.49 -3.81 4.02
CA ALA A 2 -7.27 -2.60 3.82
C ALA A 2 -8.04 -2.65 2.49
N ARG A 3 -9.26 -2.11 2.46
CA ARG A 3 -10.11 -2.01 1.26
C ARG A 3 -10.61 -0.57 1.11
N SER A 4 -10.59 -0.02 -0.10
CA SER A 4 -11.13 1.31 -0.36
C SER A 4 -12.65 1.36 -0.25
N VAL A 5 -13.14 2.48 0.26
CA VAL A 5 -14.55 2.83 0.39
C VAL A 5 -14.74 4.24 -0.17
N SER A 6 -15.37 4.32 -1.34
CA SER A 6 -15.57 5.58 -2.07
C SER A 6 -16.55 6.52 -1.36
N SER A 7 -16.25 7.82 -1.38
CA SER A 7 -17.25 8.86 -1.08
C SER A 7 -18.18 9.10 -2.27
N GLN A 8 -19.43 9.49 -2.02
CA GLN A 8 -20.20 10.22 -3.04
C GLN A 8 -19.53 11.59 -3.30
N PRO A 9 -19.59 12.12 -4.54
CA PRO A 9 -18.74 13.23 -4.94
C PRO A 9 -19.09 14.51 -4.18
N SER A 10 -18.21 14.95 -3.29
CA SER A 10 -18.17 16.34 -2.87
C SER A 10 -16.74 16.83 -2.58
N ILE A 11 -16.23 17.61 -3.55
CA ILE A 11 -15.25 18.70 -3.46
C ILE A 11 -13.76 18.31 -3.27
N ALA A 12 -12.93 18.91 -4.13
CA ALA A 12 -11.49 18.75 -4.26
C ALA A 12 -10.71 19.32 -3.05
N GLY A 13 -9.60 18.64 -2.69
CA GLY A 13 -8.72 18.99 -1.58
C GLY A 13 -7.97 17.77 -1.04
N ALA A 14 -6.67 17.89 -0.78
CA ALA A 14 -5.85 16.86 -0.17
C ALA A 14 -6.28 16.64 1.28
N ILE A 15 -6.58 15.39 1.62
CA ILE A 15 -6.99 14.90 2.94
C ILE A 15 -8.20 15.65 3.53
N ILE A 16 -9.38 15.04 3.42
CA ILE A 16 -10.57 15.51 4.13
C ILE A 16 -10.79 14.58 5.31
N GLU A 17 -10.62 15.08 6.53
CA GLU A 17 -11.18 14.44 7.72
C GLU A 17 -12.71 14.59 7.68
N SER A 18 -13.42 13.48 7.71
CA SER A 18 -14.89 13.51 7.84
C SER A 18 -15.31 13.58 9.31
N LYS A 19 -16.58 13.94 9.54
CA LYS A 19 -17.24 13.99 10.88
C LYS A 19 -17.12 12.69 11.71
N GLU A 20 -16.68 11.59 11.12
CA GLU A 20 -16.56 10.26 11.75
C GLU A 20 -15.09 9.80 11.90
N GLY A 21 -14.10 10.67 11.70
CA GLY A 21 -12.68 10.35 11.86
C GLY A 21 -12.06 9.55 10.70
N ARG A 22 -12.75 9.46 9.55
CA ARG A 22 -12.22 8.81 8.33
C ARG A 22 -11.37 9.78 7.51
N ILE A 23 -10.29 9.27 6.94
CA ILE A 23 -9.29 10.03 6.19
C ILE A 23 -9.39 9.69 4.71
N PHE A 24 -9.84 10.65 3.90
CA PHE A 24 -10.01 10.45 2.46
C PHE A 24 -8.73 10.75 1.68
N LEU A 25 -8.28 9.77 0.90
CA LEU A 25 -7.18 9.88 -0.05
C LEU A 25 -7.70 10.13 -1.46
N THR A 26 -6.90 10.82 -2.26
CA THR A 26 -7.15 10.95 -3.71
C THR A 26 -6.52 9.77 -4.43
N LEU A 27 -7.31 9.04 -5.21
CA LEU A 27 -6.87 7.89 -5.99
C LEU A 27 -6.25 8.33 -7.32
N GLU A 28 -5.68 7.36 -8.06
CA GLU A 28 -4.99 7.62 -9.33
C GLU A 28 -5.90 8.20 -10.41
N ASP A 29 -7.20 7.88 -10.36
CA ASP A 29 -8.23 8.40 -11.27
C ASP A 29 -8.82 9.75 -10.84
N GLY A 30 -8.31 10.33 -9.75
CA GLY A 30 -8.80 11.59 -9.17
C GLY A 30 -10.04 11.45 -8.29
N SER A 31 -10.60 10.24 -8.14
CA SER A 31 -11.67 9.97 -7.19
C SER A 31 -11.15 10.00 -5.75
N LYS A 32 -12.08 9.97 -4.77
CA LYS A 32 -11.76 10.00 -3.34
C LYS A 32 -12.33 8.81 -2.60
N ALA A 33 -11.47 8.12 -1.86
CA ALA A 33 -11.84 7.01 -1.00
C ALA A 33 -11.07 7.06 0.32
N TRP A 34 -11.67 6.53 1.38
CA TRP A 34 -10.94 6.15 2.60
C TRP A 34 -10.71 4.65 2.56
N TYR A 35 -9.84 4.14 3.42
CA TYR A 35 -9.49 2.72 3.44
C TYR A 35 -9.95 2.09 4.75
N GLU A 36 -10.77 1.06 4.65
CA GLU A 36 -11.31 0.33 5.78
C GLU A 36 -10.45 -0.90 6.11
N VAL A 37 -10.13 -1.08 7.39
CA VAL A 37 -9.50 -2.31 7.89
C VAL A 37 -10.50 -3.46 7.80
N VAL A 38 -10.07 -4.54 7.16
CA VAL A 38 -10.85 -5.78 7.04
C VAL A 38 -10.13 -6.95 7.71
N ILE A 39 -10.93 -7.84 8.32
CA ILE A 39 -10.48 -9.03 9.04
C ILE A 39 -11.08 -10.32 8.43
N TYR A 40 -10.79 -11.48 9.04
CA TYR A 40 -11.24 -12.81 8.57
C TYR A 40 -10.93 -13.11 7.09
N GLY A 41 -9.71 -12.78 6.65
CA GLY A 41 -9.30 -12.99 5.25
C GLY A 41 -9.90 -11.94 4.31
N GLY A 42 -10.22 -10.74 4.81
CA GLY A 42 -10.77 -9.65 4.01
C GLY A 42 -12.28 -9.70 3.81
N ARG A 43 -12.97 -10.58 4.55
CA ARG A 43 -14.41 -10.81 4.42
C ARG A 43 -15.26 -9.95 5.34
N GLU A 44 -14.70 -9.50 6.46
CA GLU A 44 -15.45 -8.77 7.48
C GLU A 44 -14.88 -7.34 7.65
N PRO A 45 -15.67 -6.31 7.30
CA PRO A 45 -15.31 -4.91 7.52
C PRO A 45 -15.41 -4.53 8.99
N THR A 46 -14.46 -3.73 9.48
CA THR A 46 -14.40 -3.34 10.91
C THR A 46 -14.96 -1.95 11.20
N GLY A 47 -15.21 -1.13 10.17
CA GLY A 47 -15.53 0.29 10.30
C GLY A 47 -14.33 1.18 10.63
N ILE A 48 -13.14 0.62 10.81
CA ILE A 48 -11.93 1.33 11.26
C ILE A 48 -11.15 1.84 10.04
N ASP A 49 -10.76 3.11 10.06
CA ASP A 49 -9.90 3.72 9.06
C ASP A 49 -8.46 3.17 9.14
N ALA A 50 -7.89 2.79 8.01
CA ALA A 50 -6.59 2.14 7.93
C ALA A 50 -5.42 3.07 8.26
N LEU A 51 -5.52 4.38 8.00
CA LEU A 51 -4.49 5.34 8.41
C LEU A 51 -4.52 5.52 9.92
N TRP A 52 -5.71 5.76 10.47
CA TRP A 52 -5.88 5.86 11.92
C TRP A 52 -5.37 4.60 12.63
N TRP A 53 -5.71 3.42 12.09
CA TRP A 53 -5.25 2.16 12.64
C TRP A 53 -3.73 1.98 12.54
N ALA A 54 -3.09 2.46 11.47
CA ALA A 54 -1.64 2.41 11.33
C ALA A 54 -0.93 3.22 12.42
N GLU A 55 -1.41 4.43 12.73
CA GLU A 55 -0.90 5.24 13.84
C GLU A 55 -1.13 4.57 15.19
N GLU A 56 -2.32 3.98 15.39
CA GLU A 56 -2.66 3.33 16.65
C GLU A 56 -1.80 2.08 16.91
N VAL A 57 -1.55 1.24 15.90
CA VAL A 57 -0.68 0.05 16.09
C VAL A 57 0.78 0.44 16.32
N GLU A 58 1.26 1.54 15.72
CA GLU A 58 2.56 2.10 16.04
C GLU A 58 2.60 2.57 17.50
N ARG A 59 1.59 3.33 17.95
CA ARG A 59 1.48 3.80 19.34
C ARG A 59 1.44 2.65 20.35
N LEU A 60 0.84 1.53 19.97
CA LEU A 60 0.77 0.30 20.78
C LEU A 60 2.08 -0.51 20.75
N GLY A 61 3.06 -0.13 19.94
CA GLY A 61 4.40 -0.72 19.92
C GLY A 61 4.65 -1.71 18.79
N SER A 62 3.89 -1.67 17.69
CA SER A 62 4.25 -2.44 16.49
C SER A 62 5.61 -2.01 15.96
N GLY A 63 6.39 -2.95 15.44
CA GLY A 63 7.72 -2.69 14.88
C GLY A 63 7.74 -2.52 13.36
N GLU A 64 6.68 -2.93 12.66
CA GLU A 64 6.54 -2.87 11.20
C GLU A 64 5.06 -3.05 10.81
N ILE A 65 4.66 -2.55 9.63
CA ILE A 65 3.33 -2.75 9.06
C ILE A 65 3.44 -3.47 7.71
N MET A 66 2.80 -4.63 7.58
CA MET A 66 2.58 -5.27 6.29
C MET A 66 1.22 -4.88 5.72
N LEU A 67 1.21 -3.95 4.77
CA LEU A 67 0.01 -3.38 4.17
C LEU A 67 -0.37 -4.13 2.90
N THR A 68 -1.37 -5.02 3.00
CA THR A 68 -2.02 -5.60 1.82
C THR A 68 -3.28 -4.80 1.44
N SER A 69 -3.30 -4.24 0.22
CA SER A 69 -4.51 -3.67 -0.38
C SER A 69 -5.35 -4.76 -1.02
N MET A 70 -6.59 -4.92 -0.55
CA MET A 70 -7.57 -5.87 -1.09
C MET A 70 -8.00 -5.53 -2.50
N ASP A 71 -8.00 -4.24 -2.88
CA ASP A 71 -8.45 -3.79 -4.20
C ASP A 71 -7.44 -4.15 -5.29
N ARG A 72 -6.17 -4.29 -4.92
CA ARG A 72 -5.08 -4.64 -5.83
C ARG A 72 -4.66 -6.10 -5.72
N ASP A 73 -4.99 -6.81 -4.64
CA ASP A 73 -4.53 -8.18 -4.45
C ASP A 73 -5.01 -9.11 -5.59
N GLY A 74 -4.08 -9.93 -6.10
CA GLY A 74 -4.31 -10.82 -7.25
C GLY A 74 -4.48 -10.15 -8.63
N THR A 75 -4.66 -8.83 -8.72
CA THR A 75 -4.92 -8.13 -10.01
C THR A 75 -3.71 -8.08 -10.94
N CYS A 76 -2.50 -8.06 -10.39
CA CYS A 76 -1.25 -7.79 -11.11
C CYS A 76 -1.16 -6.38 -11.74
N ASP A 77 -2.03 -5.44 -11.35
CA ASP A 77 -2.10 -4.07 -11.90
C ASP A 77 -1.28 -3.02 -11.12
N GLY A 78 -0.40 -3.48 -10.23
CA GLY A 78 0.43 -2.63 -9.39
C GLY A 78 -0.04 -2.53 -7.95
N PHE A 79 0.85 -2.08 -7.07
CA PHE A 79 0.52 -1.81 -5.68
C PHE A 79 -0.42 -0.61 -5.56
N ASP A 80 -1.15 -0.55 -4.45
CA ASP A 80 -2.03 0.57 -4.15
C ASP A 80 -1.23 1.76 -3.60
N LEU A 81 -0.69 2.57 -4.52
CA LEU A 81 0.25 3.64 -4.16
C LEU A 81 -0.36 4.74 -3.26
N PRO A 82 -1.62 5.18 -3.42
CA PRO A 82 -2.21 6.19 -2.54
C PRO A 82 -2.17 5.80 -1.05
N ILE A 83 -2.70 4.62 -0.69
CA ILE A 83 -2.73 4.15 0.70
C ILE A 83 -1.34 3.77 1.21
N THR A 84 -0.52 3.16 0.35
CA THR A 84 0.87 2.80 0.70
C THR A 84 1.65 4.06 1.09
N ARG A 85 1.61 5.08 0.23
CA ARG A 85 2.28 6.36 0.49
C ARG A 85 1.76 7.04 1.73
N ALA A 86 0.43 7.09 1.88
CA ALA A 86 -0.17 7.77 3.00
C ALA A 86 0.23 7.14 4.34
N ILE A 87 0.21 5.81 4.45
CA ILE A 87 0.66 5.12 5.67
C ILE A 87 2.17 5.30 5.86
N SER A 88 3.00 5.08 4.82
CA SER A 88 4.46 5.25 4.89
C SER A 88 4.92 6.66 5.28
N GLU A 89 4.19 7.70 4.89
CA GLU A 89 4.50 9.09 5.28
C GLU A 89 3.94 9.45 6.68
N THR A 90 3.01 8.66 7.22
CA THR A 90 2.34 8.93 8.50
C THR A 90 3.06 8.25 9.68
N VAL A 91 3.42 6.97 9.55
CA VAL A 91 4.11 6.21 10.60
C VAL A 91 5.63 6.32 10.48
N LYS A 92 6.35 6.06 11.57
CA LYS A 92 7.83 6.04 11.62
C LYS A 92 8.40 4.63 11.55
N ILE A 93 7.59 3.61 11.77
CA ILE A 93 7.97 2.20 11.61
C ILE A 93 7.93 1.78 10.13
N PRO A 94 8.75 0.79 9.72
CA PRO A 94 8.79 0.33 8.34
C PRO A 94 7.43 -0.14 7.82
N VAL A 95 7.20 0.09 6.53
CA VAL A 95 5.99 -0.33 5.82
C VAL A 95 6.34 -1.23 4.64
N ILE A 96 5.76 -2.42 4.61
CA ILE A 96 5.84 -3.37 3.50
C ILE A 96 4.60 -3.21 2.60
N ALA A 97 4.80 -2.80 1.35
CA ALA A 97 3.76 -2.81 0.33
C ALA A 97 3.45 -4.25 -0.11
N SER A 98 2.16 -4.63 -0.13
CA SER A 98 1.69 -5.97 -0.50
C SER A 98 0.39 -5.91 -1.31
N GLY A 99 0.23 -6.85 -2.25
CA GLY A 99 -0.94 -6.97 -3.14
C GLY A 99 -0.79 -6.18 -4.45
N GLY A 100 -0.91 -6.88 -5.59
CA GLY A 100 -1.02 -6.27 -6.93
C GLY A 100 0.25 -6.22 -7.78
N ALA A 101 1.43 -6.59 -7.27
CA ALA A 101 2.64 -6.66 -8.11
C ALA A 101 2.48 -7.59 -9.31
N GLY A 102 2.76 -7.07 -10.52
CA GLY A 102 2.67 -7.80 -11.79
C GLY A 102 3.91 -7.63 -12.67
N THR A 103 4.62 -6.51 -12.51
CA THR A 103 5.87 -6.19 -13.22
C THR A 103 6.96 -5.76 -12.24
N ILE A 104 8.21 -5.70 -12.70
CA ILE A 104 9.34 -5.17 -11.91
C ILE A 104 9.22 -3.65 -11.68
N GLU A 105 8.56 -2.94 -12.59
CA GLU A 105 8.21 -1.53 -12.48
C GLU A 105 7.29 -1.28 -11.29
N HIS A 106 6.31 -2.17 -11.03
CA HIS A 106 5.42 -2.03 -9.88
C HIS A 106 6.20 -2.05 -8.55
N ILE A 107 7.25 -2.86 -8.45
CA ILE A 107 8.13 -2.89 -7.27
C ILE A 107 8.90 -1.59 -7.13
N TYR A 108 9.44 -1.06 -8.23
CA TYR A 108 10.12 0.23 -8.21
C TYR A 108 9.19 1.36 -7.78
N ASP A 109 7.96 1.38 -8.27
CA ASP A 109 6.95 2.37 -7.90
C ASP A 109 6.56 2.30 -6.42
N ALA A 110 6.51 1.10 -5.82
CA ALA A 110 6.29 0.95 -4.38
C ALA A 110 7.33 1.71 -3.55
N PHE A 111 8.60 1.66 -3.96
CA PHE A 111 9.68 2.41 -3.30
C PHE A 111 9.64 3.91 -3.61
N GLN A 112 9.54 4.28 -4.89
CA GLN A 112 9.68 5.68 -5.31
C GLN A 112 8.44 6.54 -5.05
N ARG A 113 7.27 6.00 -5.38
CA ARG A 113 5.98 6.71 -5.29
C ARG A 113 5.23 6.31 -4.03
N GLY A 114 5.24 5.03 -3.69
CA GLY A 114 4.61 4.48 -2.49
C GLY A 114 5.37 4.73 -1.20
N ARG A 115 6.65 5.16 -1.26
CA ARG A 115 7.51 5.39 -0.09
C ARG A 115 7.64 4.18 0.86
N ALA A 116 7.34 2.98 0.38
CA ALA A 116 7.46 1.77 1.18
C ALA A 116 8.93 1.43 1.46
N ASP A 117 9.19 0.79 2.60
CA ASP A 117 10.53 0.31 2.99
C ASP A 117 10.82 -1.08 2.39
N ALA A 118 9.77 -1.85 2.10
CA ALA A 118 9.85 -3.14 1.45
C ALA A 118 8.66 -3.39 0.50
N ALA A 119 8.84 -4.30 -0.44
CA ALA A 119 7.80 -4.75 -1.35
C ALA A 119 7.69 -6.28 -1.29
N LEU A 120 6.50 -6.77 -0.95
CA LEU A 120 6.15 -8.18 -0.96
C LEU A 120 5.37 -8.50 -2.23
N ALA A 121 5.87 -9.47 -3.00
CA ALA A 121 5.21 -9.94 -4.22
C ALA A 121 5.17 -11.47 -4.23
N ALA A 122 4.07 -12.04 -4.74
CA ALA A 122 3.88 -13.48 -4.87
C ALA A 122 3.76 -13.91 -6.34
N SER A 123 2.77 -13.38 -7.08
CA SER A 123 2.42 -13.80 -8.44
C SER A 123 3.61 -13.79 -9.40
N ILE A 124 4.39 -12.70 -9.44
CA ILE A 124 5.55 -12.57 -10.33
C ILE A 124 6.64 -13.62 -10.10
N PHE A 125 6.75 -14.15 -8.87
CA PHE A 125 7.74 -15.16 -8.50
C PHE A 125 7.19 -16.58 -8.63
N HIS A 126 5.94 -16.84 -8.20
CA HIS A 126 5.31 -18.15 -8.33
C HIS A 126 5.12 -18.56 -9.79
N PHE A 127 4.78 -17.60 -10.66
CA PHE A 127 4.67 -17.83 -12.11
C PHE A 127 6.01 -17.70 -12.84
N LYS A 128 7.12 -17.50 -12.11
CA LYS A 128 8.49 -17.39 -12.65
C LYS A 128 8.61 -16.34 -13.76
N VAL A 129 7.84 -15.26 -13.67
CA VAL A 129 7.93 -14.12 -14.59
C VAL A 129 9.27 -13.42 -14.41
N TYR A 130 9.69 -13.26 -13.15
CA TYR A 130 10.99 -12.74 -12.78
C TYR A 130 11.58 -13.54 -11.62
N THR A 131 12.90 -13.50 -11.51
CA THR A 131 13.64 -13.94 -10.33
C THR A 131 13.90 -12.77 -9.39
N VAL A 132 14.14 -13.06 -8.10
CA VAL A 132 14.56 -12.03 -7.13
C VAL A 132 15.85 -11.33 -7.58
N GLY A 133 16.75 -12.04 -8.26
CA GLY A 133 17.98 -11.48 -8.79
C GLY A 133 17.75 -10.45 -9.91
N GLU A 134 16.81 -10.71 -10.82
CA GLU A 134 16.43 -9.76 -11.87
C GLU A 134 15.80 -8.50 -11.29
N VAL A 135 14.87 -8.66 -10.34
CA VAL A 135 14.26 -7.52 -9.62
C VAL A 135 15.35 -6.67 -8.95
N LYS A 136 16.28 -7.30 -8.23
CA LYS A 136 17.36 -6.57 -7.55
C LYS A 136 18.27 -5.82 -8.52
N ARG A 137 18.68 -6.44 -9.64
CA ARG A 137 19.48 -5.75 -10.65
C ARG A 137 18.73 -4.55 -11.23
N TYR A 138 17.47 -4.74 -11.59
CA TYR A 138 16.61 -3.67 -12.12
C TYR A 138 16.49 -2.48 -11.16
N LEU A 139 16.28 -2.75 -9.86
CA LEU A 139 16.20 -1.74 -8.82
C LEU A 139 17.55 -1.03 -8.61
N HIS A 140 18.65 -1.78 -8.57
CA HIS A 140 19.99 -1.24 -8.42
C HIS A 140 20.38 -0.29 -9.56
N GLU A 141 20.10 -0.69 -10.81
CA GLU A 141 20.35 0.13 -12.01
C GLU A 141 19.58 1.46 -12.00
N ARG A 142 18.49 1.55 -11.22
CA ARG A 142 17.68 2.77 -11.04
C ARG A 142 17.96 3.50 -9.73
N GLY A 143 19.05 3.14 -9.06
CA GLY A 143 19.53 3.84 -7.86
C GLY A 143 18.79 3.47 -6.57
N VAL A 144 17.98 2.42 -6.54
CA VAL A 144 17.39 1.91 -5.29
C VAL A 144 18.46 1.08 -4.56
N PRO A 145 18.81 1.42 -3.30
CA PRO A 145 19.74 0.63 -2.52
C PRO A 145 19.16 -0.76 -2.24
N VAL A 146 19.81 -1.79 -2.78
CA VAL A 146 19.42 -3.19 -2.58
C VAL A 146 20.63 -4.04 -2.30
N ARG A 147 20.45 -5.10 -1.53
CA ARG A 147 21.50 -6.10 -1.29
C ARG A 147 21.72 -6.95 -2.54
N LEU A 148 22.74 -6.62 -3.32
CA LEU A 148 23.26 -7.47 -4.40
C LEU A 148 23.89 -8.74 -3.79
N LEU A 149 23.77 -9.84 -4.52
CA LEU A 149 24.42 -11.12 -4.21
C LEU A 149 25.52 -11.36 -5.23
#